data_AF-A0A938REV0-F1
#
_entry.id   AF-A0A938REV0-F1
#
_cell.length_a   1.000
_cell.length_b   1.000
_cell.length_c   1.000
_cell.angle_alpha   90.00
_cell.angle_beta   90.00
_cell.angle_gamma   90.00
#
_symmetry.space_group_name_H-M   'P 1'
#
loop_
_entity.id
_entity.type
_entity.pdbx_description
1 polymer ?
#
loop_
_entity_poly.entity_id
_entity_poly.type
_entity_poly.pdbx_seq_one_letter_code
_entity_poly.pdbx_strand_id
1 'polypeptide(L)'
;LPEEIENCRPYALKEFELLKNVQVIVPLGQIAFTQTLKLLRLRGYEVPPLAFGHGKLFSLRIPNSKLRTISLITTYHPSQQNTLTGKLTRPMFHKIFRMIHSELRTPNSEL
;
A
#
# COMPACT_ATOMS: atom_id res chain seq x y z
N LEU A 1 -13.64 -14.24 9.54
CA LEU A 1 -12.60 -13.57 8.72
C LEU A 1 -13.17 -12.73 7.57
N PRO A 2 -13.83 -13.28 6.52
CA PRO A 2 -14.38 -12.43 5.46
C PRO A 2 -15.36 -11.39 6.01
N GLU A 3 -16.33 -11.82 6.81
CA GLU A 3 -17.33 -10.94 7.44
C GLU A 3 -16.70 -9.84 8.32
N GLU A 4 -15.72 -10.18 9.15
CA GLU A 4 -15.01 -9.19 9.98
C GLU A 4 -14.30 -8.13 9.12
N ILE A 5 -13.69 -8.53 8.01
CA ILE A 5 -13.06 -7.61 7.06
C ILE A 5 -14.10 -6.71 6.38
N GLU A 6 -15.24 -7.27 5.98
CA GLU A 6 -16.35 -6.48 5.41
C GLU A 6 -16.87 -5.46 6.42
N ASN A 7 -17.11 -5.89 7.67
CA ASN A 7 -17.62 -5.06 8.76
C ASN A 7 -16.63 -3.95 9.16
N CYS A 8 -15.33 -4.19 9.07
CA CYS A 8 -14.30 -3.19 9.35
C CYS A 8 -14.04 -2.22 8.18
N ARG A 9 -14.39 -2.56 6.94
CA ARG A 9 -14.05 -1.74 5.76
C ARG A 9 -14.56 -0.29 5.83
N PRO A 10 -15.78 0.01 6.31
CA PRO A 10 -16.25 1.39 6.39
C PRO A 10 -15.33 2.30 7.20
N TYR A 11 -14.70 1.77 8.25
CA TYR A 11 -13.73 2.52 9.06
C TYR A 11 -12.44 2.80 8.30
N ALA A 12 -11.89 1.79 7.61
CA ALA A 12 -10.69 1.97 6.79
C ALA A 12 -10.92 2.96 5.63
N LEU A 13 -12.11 2.92 5.02
CA LEU A 13 -12.53 3.88 4.02
C LEU A 13 -12.54 5.30 4.61
N LYS A 14 -13.20 5.51 5.76
CA LYS A 14 -13.29 6.80 6.42
C LYS A 14 -11.92 7.35 6.81
N GLU A 15 -11.06 6.50 7.37
CA GLU A 15 -9.67 6.84 7.70
C GLU A 15 -8.91 7.31 6.46
N PHE A 16 -9.02 6.57 5.34
CA PHE A 16 -8.37 6.96 4.09
C PHE A 16 -8.89 8.30 3.52
N GLU A 17 -10.16 8.69 3.77
CA GLU A 17 -10.66 10.02 3.37
C GLU A 17 -10.03 11.16 4.17
N LEU A 18 -9.69 10.90 5.44
CA LEU A 18 -9.09 11.89 6.31
C LEU A 18 -7.62 12.16 5.94
N LEU A 19 -6.94 11.17 5.33
CA LEU A 19 -5.57 11.30 4.84
C LEU A 19 -5.52 12.04 3.50
N LYS A 20 -5.42 13.37 3.52
CA LYS A 20 -5.48 14.21 2.30
C LYS A 20 -4.22 14.17 1.43
N ASN A 21 -3.08 13.84 2.02
CA ASN A 21 -1.76 13.94 1.38
C ASN A 21 -1.04 12.59 1.33
N VAL A 22 -1.78 11.50 1.06
CA VAL A 22 -1.16 10.18 0.90
C VAL A 22 -0.27 10.18 -0.34
N GLN A 23 1.02 9.91 -0.14
CA GLN A 23 1.99 9.75 -1.23
C GLN A 23 2.40 8.28 -1.41
N VAL A 24 2.53 7.53 -0.31
CA VAL A 24 2.96 6.13 -0.30
C VAL A 24 2.03 5.30 0.57
N ILE A 25 1.58 4.15 0.07
CA ILE A 25 0.80 3.15 0.83
C ILE A 25 1.60 1.86 0.92
N VAL A 26 1.66 1.26 2.11
CA VAL A 26 2.45 0.05 2.37
C VAL A 26 1.58 -1.04 3.01
N PRO A 27 0.90 -1.89 2.20
CA PRO A 27 0.14 -3.01 2.75
C PRO A 27 1.06 -4.09 3.34
N LEU A 28 0.78 -4.47 4.59
CA LEU A 28 1.50 -5.52 5.31
C LEU A 28 0.84 -6.89 5.06
N GLY A 29 1.37 -7.65 4.11
CA GLY A 29 0.87 -8.99 3.77
C GLY A 29 -0.23 -9.01 2.70
N GLN A 30 -0.61 -10.22 2.27
CA GLN A 30 -1.51 -10.43 1.14
C GLN A 30 -2.95 -9.97 1.40
N ILE A 31 -3.45 -10.12 2.63
CA ILE A 31 -4.79 -9.67 3.01
C ILE A 31 -4.85 -8.14 2.92
N ALA A 32 -3.93 -7.43 3.58
CA ALA A 32 -3.84 -5.97 3.53
C ALA A 32 -3.69 -5.46 2.09
N PHE A 33 -2.87 -6.14 1.27
CA PHE A 33 -2.72 -5.80 -0.14
C PHE A 33 -4.05 -5.90 -0.89
N THR A 34 -4.73 -7.03 -0.78
CA THR A 34 -6.02 -7.26 -1.45
C THR A 34 -7.06 -6.21 -1.04
N GLN A 35 -7.16 -5.91 0.26
CA GLN A 35 -8.12 -4.91 0.75
C GLN A 35 -7.73 -3.48 0.36
N THR A 36 -6.44 -3.16 0.31
CA THR A 36 -5.96 -1.86 -0.19
C THR A 36 -6.36 -1.66 -1.65
N LEU A 37 -6.18 -2.67 -2.51
CA LEU A 37 -6.60 -2.57 -3.91
C LEU A 37 -8.12 -2.38 -4.04
N LYS A 38 -8.93 -3.09 -3.23
CA LYS A 38 -10.38 -2.90 -3.21
C LYS A 38 -10.76 -1.48 -2.76
N LEU A 39 -10.15 -0.99 -1.68
CA LEU A 39 -10.38 0.35 -1.15
C LEU A 39 -10.04 1.42 -2.20
N LEU A 40 -8.89 1.32 -2.86
CA LEU A 40 -8.46 2.26 -3.90
C LEU A 40 -9.41 2.25 -5.10
N ARG A 41 -9.88 1.08 -5.54
CA ARG A 41 -10.90 0.99 -6.61
C ARG A 41 -12.22 1.67 -6.21
N LEU A 42 -12.69 1.45 -4.99
CA LEU A 42 -13.90 2.11 -4.46
C LEU A 42 -13.75 3.63 -4.42
N ARG A 43 -12.51 4.14 -4.35
CA ARG A 43 -12.18 5.56 -4.40
C ARG A 43 -11.85 6.09 -5.79
N GLY A 44 -12.06 5.29 -6.84
CA GLY A 44 -11.89 5.70 -8.22
C GLY A 44 -10.45 5.70 -8.73
N TYR A 45 -9.51 5.07 -8.01
CA TYR A 45 -8.14 4.91 -8.51
C TYR A 45 -8.13 3.91 -9.66
N GLU A 46 -7.30 4.17 -10.67
CA GLU A 46 -7.03 3.22 -11.75
C GLU A 46 -6.09 2.12 -11.21
N VAL A 47 -6.67 0.98 -10.81
CA VAL A 47 -5.91 -0.13 -10.22
C VAL A 47 -5.89 -1.34 -11.16
N PRO A 48 -4.80 -1.55 -11.92
CA PRO A 48 -4.66 -2.72 -12.79
C PRO A 48 -4.58 -4.03 -11.97
N PRO A 49 -4.61 -5.21 -12.64
CA PRO A 49 -4.32 -6.47 -11.98
C PRO A 49 -2.87 -6.48 -11.47
N LEU A 50 -2.70 -6.45 -10.15
CA LEU A 50 -1.40 -6.45 -9.49
C LEU A 50 -1.20 -7.72 -8.67
N ALA A 51 -0.02 -8.33 -8.80
CA ALA A 51 0.34 -9.52 -8.03
C ALA A 51 1.15 -9.16 -6.78
N PHE A 52 0.75 -9.69 -5.62
CA PHE A 52 1.49 -9.52 -4.37
C PHE A 52 2.91 -10.09 -4.45
N GLY A 53 3.81 -9.57 -3.62
CA GLY A 53 5.18 -10.03 -3.44
C GLY A 53 5.93 -9.06 -2.53
N HIS A 54 6.94 -9.52 -1.78
CA HIS A 54 7.71 -8.59 -0.94
C HIS A 54 8.59 -7.66 -1.78
N GLY A 55 8.60 -6.38 -1.46
CA GLY A 55 9.45 -5.37 -2.07
C GLY A 55 9.04 -4.93 -3.48
N LYS A 56 7.79 -5.15 -3.89
CA LYS A 56 7.30 -4.60 -5.17
C LYS A 56 6.85 -3.15 -4.96
N LEU A 57 7.11 -2.32 -5.97
CA LEU A 57 6.68 -0.93 -6.05
C LEU A 57 5.74 -0.81 -7.26
N PHE A 58 4.59 -0.19 -7.06
CA PHE A 58 3.64 0.13 -8.11
C PHE A 58 3.29 1.62 -8.05
N SER A 59 3.13 2.25 -9.20
CA SER A 59 2.62 3.61 -9.31
C SER A 59 1.15 3.55 -9.72
N LEU A 60 0.28 4.22 -8.96
CA LEU A 60 -1.17 4.24 -9.17
C LEU A 60 -1.63 5.67 -9.41
N ARG A 61 -2.43 5.89 -10.46
CA ARG A 61 -2.98 7.22 -10.76
C ARG A 61 -4.06 7.62 -9.76
N ILE A 62 -3.99 8.87 -9.32
CA ILE A 62 -4.98 9.48 -8.43
C ILE A 62 -6.26 9.79 -9.24
N PRO A 63 -7.46 9.57 -8.69
CA PRO A 63 -8.71 9.96 -9.34
C PRO A 63 -8.69 11.44 -9.72
N ASN A 64 -9.26 11.79 -10.88
CA ASN A 64 -9.37 13.17 -11.37
C ASN A 64 -8.00 13.88 -11.58
N SER A 65 -6.89 13.14 -11.63
CA SER A 65 -5.58 13.69 -11.98
C SER A 65 -4.91 12.84 -13.06
N LYS A 66 -4.47 13.48 -14.14
CA LYS A 66 -3.74 12.79 -15.23
C LYS A 66 -2.24 12.66 -14.94
N LEU A 67 -1.70 13.51 -14.06
CA LEU A 67 -0.26 13.65 -13.84
C LEU A 67 0.19 13.19 -12.46
N ARG A 68 -0.72 13.04 -11.49
CA ARG A 68 -0.37 12.66 -10.12
C ARG A 68 -0.56 11.17 -9.88
N THR A 69 0.43 10.58 -9.22
CA THR A 69 0.41 9.19 -8.79
C THR A 69 0.69 9.06 -7.30
N ILE A 70 0.28 7.95 -6.72
CA ILE A 70 0.75 7.46 -5.42
C ILE A 70 1.53 6.18 -5.62
N SER A 71 2.47 5.93 -4.71
CA SER A 71 3.28 4.72 -4.71
C SER A 71 2.67 3.67 -3.78
N LEU A 72 2.56 2.43 -4.24
CA LEU A 72 2.15 1.27 -3.44
C LEU A 72 3.35 0.35 -3.30
N ILE A 73 3.88 0.19 -2.09
CA ILE A 73 5.02 -0.69 -1.80
C ILE A 73 4.53 -1.91 -1.01
N THR A 74 4.69 -3.11 -1.53
CA THR A 74 4.21 -4.32 -0.86
C THR A 74 5.29 -4.96 0.00
N THR A 75 4.91 -5.51 1.15
CA THR A 75 5.81 -6.29 2.01
C THR A 75 5.09 -7.47 2.64
N TYR A 76 5.82 -8.54 2.96
CA TYR A 76 5.34 -9.52 3.92
C TYR A 76 5.01 -8.85 5.27
N HIS A 77 4.02 -9.41 5.95
CA HIS A 77 3.60 -8.92 7.26
C HIS A 77 4.69 -9.17 8.30
N PRO A 78 5.05 -8.20 9.16
CA PRO A 78 6.05 -8.37 10.20
C PRO A 78 5.51 -9.15 11.41
N SER A 79 4.82 -10.28 11.18
CA SER A 79 4.35 -11.15 12.26
C SER A 79 5.51 -11.89 12.91
N GLN A 80 5.31 -12.36 14.14
CA GLN A 80 6.28 -13.20 14.84
C GLN A 80 6.66 -14.43 14.00
N GLN A 81 5.67 -15.10 13.38
CA GLN A 81 5.94 -16.25 12.51
C GLN A 81 6.86 -15.89 11.33
N ASN A 82 6.58 -14.81 10.60
CA ASN A 82 7.40 -14.43 9.44
C ASN A 82 8.81 -13.99 9.83
N THR A 83 8.95 -13.34 10.99
CA THR A 83 10.25 -12.86 11.48
C THR A 83 11.11 -13.98 12.06
N LEU A 84 10.52 -14.92 12.82
CA LEU A 84 11.23 -16.09 13.37
C LEU A 84 11.63 -17.10 12.30
N THR A 85 10.78 -17.35 11.30
CA THR A 85 11.08 -18.29 10.20
C THR A 85 12.02 -17.72 9.15
N GLY A 86 12.41 -16.44 9.25
CA GLY A 86 13.25 -15.77 8.26
C GLY A 86 12.54 -15.40 6.95
N LYS A 87 11.24 -15.67 6.82
CA LYS A 87 10.42 -15.25 5.65
C LYS A 87 10.44 -13.73 5.47
N LEU A 88 10.53 -12.97 6.55
CA LEU A 88 10.85 -11.55 6.55
C LEU A 88 11.98 -11.27 7.52
N THR A 89 13.14 -10.88 6.99
CA THR A 89 14.29 -10.49 7.82
C THR A 89 14.28 -8.98 8.12
N ARG A 90 14.98 -8.57 9.18
CA ARG A 90 15.16 -7.14 9.51
C ARG A 90 15.77 -6.33 8.36
N PRO A 91 16.84 -6.79 7.67
CA PRO A 91 17.37 -6.07 6.50
C PRO A 91 16.37 -5.91 5.35
N MET A 92 15.54 -6.94 5.10
CA MET A 92 14.45 -6.86 4.11
C MET A 92 13.43 -5.79 4.49
N PHE A 93 12.99 -5.77 5.75
CA PHE A 93 12.03 -4.77 6.20
C PHE A 93 12.62 -3.35 6.20
N HIS A 94 13.87 -3.17 6.61
CA HIS A 94 14.57 -1.88 6.49
C HIS A 94 14.71 -1.41 5.03
N LYS A 95 14.84 -2.33 4.05
CA LYS A 95 14.83 -1.98 2.62
C LYS A 95 13.50 -1.33 2.22
N ILE A 96 12.37 -1.78 2.76
CA ILE A 96 11.05 -1.17 2.51
C ILE A 96 11.04 0.28 2.98
N PHE A 97 11.52 0.57 4.19
CA PHE A 97 11.59 1.96 4.69
C PHE A 97 12.52 2.84 3.84
N ARG A 98 13.63 2.30 3.33
CA ARG A 98 14.49 3.03 2.38
C ARG A 98 13.76 3.34 1.07
N MET A 99 12.96 2.40 0.56
CA MET A 99 12.12 2.65 -0.61
C MET A 99 11.08 3.74 -0.34
N ILE A 100 10.37 3.69 0.79
CA ILE A 100 9.42 4.75 1.19
C ILE A 100 10.10 6.11 1.19
N HIS A 101 11.26 6.22 1.82
CA HIS A 101 12.01 7.46 1.90
C HIS A 101 12.47 7.95 0.52
N SER A 102 12.83 7.06 -0.40
CA SER A 102 13.15 7.42 -1.79
C SER A 102 11.92 7.99 -2.51
N GLU A 103 10.77 7.32 -2.40
CA GLU A 103 9.53 7.75 -3.05
C GLU A 103 9.03 9.10 -2.51
N LEU A 104 9.19 9.36 -1.22
CA LEU A 104 8.80 10.65 -0.63
C LEU A 104 9.73 11.82 -1.02
N ARG A 105 10.95 11.54 -1.45
CA ARG A 105 11.92 12.56 -1.89
C ARG A 105 11.83 12.89 -3.37
N THR A 106 11.30 11.97 -4.18
CA THR A 106 11.03 12.26 -5.59
C THR A 106 9.89 13.29 -5.64
N PRO A 107 10.10 14.48 -6.22
CA PRO A 107 8.99 15.40 -6.44
C PRO A 107 7.96 14.67 -7.29
N ASN A 108 6.73 14.51 -6.78
CA ASN A 108 5.59 14.28 -7.65
C ASN A 108 5.61 15.46 -8.62
N SER A 109 5.88 15.21 -9.90
CA SER A 109 6.07 16.25 -10.92
C SER A 109 4.89 17.23 -10.89
N GLU A 110 5.08 18.36 -10.21
CA GLU A 110 4.22 19.52 -10.21
C GLU A 110 4.67 20.43 -11.35
N LEU A 111 3.92 20.39 -12.45
CA LEU A 111 3.71 21.49 -13.39
C LEU A 111 2.23 21.50 -13.77
#